data_AF-W1W891-F1
#
_entry.id   AF-W1W891-F1
#
_cell.length_a   1.000
_cell.length_b   1.000
_cell.length_c   1.000
_cell.angle_alpha   90.00
_cell.angle_beta   90.00
_cell.angle_gamma   90.00
#
_symmetry.space_group_name_H-M   'P 1'
#
loop_
_entity.id
_entity.type
_entity.pdbx_description
1 polymer ?
#
loop_
_entity_poly.entity_id
_entity_poly.type
_entity_poly.pdbx_seq_one_letter_code
_entity_poly.pdbx_strand_id
1 'polypeptide(L)'
;RFPVSVALGADPATILGAVTPVPDTLSEYAFAGLLRGTKTEVVKCISNDLEVPASAEIVLEGYIEQGETAPEGPYGDHTGYYNEVDSFPVFTVTHITQREDAIYHSTYTGRPPDEPAVLGVALNEVFVPILQKQFPEIVDFYLPPEGCSYRLAVVTIKKQY
;
A
#
# COMPACT_ATOMS: atom_id res chain seq x y z
N ARG A 1 10.06 11.16 -19.48
CA ARG A 1 9.70 11.49 -18.08
C ARG A 1 8.29 11.08 -17.74
N PHE A 2 8.17 10.13 -16.82
CA PHE A 2 6.93 9.71 -16.21
C PHE A 2 6.77 10.44 -14.87
N PRO A 3 5.76 11.32 -14.69
CA PRO A 3 5.61 12.09 -13.45
C PRO A 3 5.25 11.18 -12.28
N VAL A 4 5.88 11.42 -11.12
CA VAL A 4 5.63 10.66 -9.88
C VAL A 4 5.57 11.62 -8.70
N SER A 5 4.60 11.42 -7.83
CA SER A 5 4.50 12.09 -6.53
C SER A 5 4.33 11.04 -5.42
N VAL A 6 5.11 11.16 -4.36
CA VAL A 6 5.11 10.24 -3.21
C VAL A 6 4.64 11.02 -1.98
N ALA A 7 3.55 10.56 -1.36
CA ALA A 7 3.04 11.12 -0.12
C ALA A 7 3.48 10.25 1.07
N LEU A 8 4.19 10.84 2.02
CA LEU A 8 4.61 10.22 3.27
C LEU A 8 3.74 10.77 4.42
N GLY A 9 3.37 9.90 5.35
CA GLY A 9 2.51 10.30 6.48
C GLY A 9 1.08 10.65 6.07
N ALA A 10 0.52 9.98 5.06
CA ALA A 10 -0.91 10.06 4.79
C ALA A 10 -1.73 9.46 5.96
N ASP A 11 -3.02 9.77 6.02
CA ASP A 11 -3.88 9.22 7.06
C ASP A 11 -4.03 7.68 6.93
N PRO A 12 -4.35 6.95 8.01
CA PRO A 12 -4.40 5.50 8.01
C PRO A 12 -5.36 4.88 6.98
N ALA A 13 -6.49 5.52 6.68
CA ALA A 13 -7.44 4.99 5.69
C ALA A 13 -6.89 5.10 4.26
N THR A 14 -6.14 6.16 3.97
CA THR A 14 -5.43 6.31 2.69
C THR A 14 -4.32 5.28 2.53
N ILE A 15 -3.54 5.03 3.59
CA ILE A 15 -2.49 3.99 3.58
C ILE A 15 -3.11 2.61 3.34
N LEU A 16 -4.19 2.28 4.07
CA LEU A 16 -4.89 1.00 3.88
C LEU A 16 -5.51 0.91 2.47
N GLY A 17 -6.09 1.99 1.97
CA GLY A 17 -6.66 2.05 0.63
C GLY A 17 -5.63 1.83 -0.48
N ALA A 18 -4.40 2.35 -0.32
CA ALA A 18 -3.32 2.21 -1.28
C ALA A 18 -2.78 0.77 -1.41
N VAL A 19 -2.94 -0.06 -0.36
CA VAL A 19 -2.54 -1.48 -0.39
C VAL A 19 -3.71 -2.43 -0.63
N THR A 20 -4.94 -1.91 -0.67
CA THR A 20 -6.12 -2.72 -0.93
C THR A 20 -6.28 -2.96 -2.43
N PRO A 21 -6.49 -4.21 -2.89
CA PRO A 21 -6.83 -4.47 -4.28
C PRO A 21 -8.26 -4.01 -4.55
N VAL A 22 -8.41 -2.78 -5.00
CA VAL A 22 -9.69 -2.20 -5.45
C VAL A 22 -9.89 -2.48 -6.95
N PRO A 23 -11.13 -2.60 -7.43
CA PRO A 23 -11.39 -2.71 -8.87
C PRO A 23 -10.87 -1.48 -9.64
N ASP A 24 -10.40 -1.65 -10.87
CA ASP A 24 -9.91 -0.55 -11.73
C ASP A 24 -10.91 0.62 -11.91
N THR A 25 -12.21 0.34 -11.71
CA THR A 25 -13.29 1.33 -11.79
C THR A 25 -13.42 2.20 -10.54
N LEU A 26 -12.72 1.85 -9.46
CA LEU A 26 -12.77 2.52 -8.16
C LEU A 26 -11.36 3.00 -7.78
N SER A 27 -11.19 4.31 -7.66
CA SER A 27 -9.94 4.87 -7.14
C SER A 27 -9.73 4.48 -5.67
N GLU A 28 -8.47 4.21 -5.31
CA GLU A 28 -7.99 3.99 -3.95
C GLU A 28 -8.37 5.15 -3.03
N TYR A 29 -8.39 6.40 -3.52
CA TYR A 29 -8.86 7.55 -2.74
C TYR A 29 -10.35 7.47 -2.42
N ALA A 30 -11.17 6.96 -3.34
CA ALA A 30 -12.60 6.78 -3.10
C ALA A 30 -12.82 5.65 -2.08
N PHE A 31 -12.07 4.55 -2.18
CA PHE A 31 -12.11 3.47 -1.22
C PHE A 31 -11.64 3.91 0.18
N ALA A 32 -10.53 4.65 0.28
CA ALA A 32 -10.07 5.26 1.51
C ALA A 32 -11.15 6.20 2.12
N GLY A 33 -11.88 6.92 1.27
CA GLY A 33 -12.99 7.75 1.70
C GLY A 33 -14.18 6.95 2.27
N LEU A 34 -14.48 5.78 1.69
CA LEU A 34 -15.49 4.86 2.22
C LEU A 34 -15.09 4.32 3.61
N LEU A 35 -13.83 3.91 3.77
CA LEU A 35 -13.31 3.43 5.07
C LEU A 35 -13.34 4.52 6.15
N ARG A 36 -12.98 5.75 5.78
CA ARG A 36 -12.95 6.92 6.66
C ARG A 36 -14.34 7.51 6.95
N GLY A 37 -15.33 7.23 6.11
CA GLY A 37 -16.68 7.80 6.21
C GLY A 37 -16.83 9.22 5.64
N THR A 38 -15.77 9.80 5.09
CA THR A 38 -15.75 11.12 4.45
C THR A 38 -14.87 11.08 3.20
N LYS A 39 -15.17 11.93 2.21
CA LYS A 39 -14.37 12.02 0.98
C LYS A 39 -12.92 12.35 1.31
N THR A 40 -11.98 11.65 0.65
CA THR A 40 -10.55 11.97 0.73
C THR A 40 -10.28 13.36 0.14
N GLU A 41 -9.66 14.22 0.92
CA GLU A 41 -9.24 15.55 0.48
C GLU A 41 -7.89 15.43 -0.22
N VAL A 42 -7.82 15.94 -1.44
CA VAL A 42 -6.60 15.94 -2.26
C VAL A 42 -6.27 17.36 -2.71
N VAL A 43 -4.99 17.61 -2.94
CA VAL A 43 -4.47 18.87 -3.48
C VAL A 43 -3.57 18.58 -4.68
N LYS A 44 -3.54 19.52 -5.62
CA LYS A 44 -2.68 19.42 -6.79
C LYS A 44 -1.22 19.58 -6.37
N CYS A 45 -0.35 18.75 -6.95
CA CYS A 45 1.10 18.92 -6.87
C CYS A 45 1.53 20.28 -7.41
N ILE A 46 2.65 20.80 -6.91
CA ILE A 46 3.15 22.13 -7.33
C ILE A 46 3.90 22.07 -8.68
N SER A 47 4.50 20.92 -8.99
CA SER A 47 5.41 20.74 -10.14
C SER A 47 4.84 19.87 -11.26
N ASN A 48 3.70 19.21 -11.03
CA ASN A 48 3.06 18.32 -12.01
C ASN A 48 1.52 18.30 -11.83
N ASP A 49 0.83 17.55 -12.68
CA ASP A 49 -0.64 17.50 -12.72
C ASP A 49 -1.28 16.45 -11.80
N LEU A 50 -0.51 15.77 -10.95
CA LEU A 50 -1.02 14.76 -10.02
C LEU A 50 -1.67 15.39 -8.79
N GLU A 51 -2.55 14.62 -8.15
CA GLU A 51 -3.18 14.96 -6.88
C GLU A 51 -2.64 14.07 -5.75
N VAL A 52 -2.34 14.68 -4.61
CA VAL A 52 -1.83 14.02 -3.39
C VAL A 52 -2.75 14.29 -2.21
N PRO A 53 -2.77 13.46 -1.15
CA PRO A 53 -3.58 13.71 0.03
C PRO A 53 -3.24 15.05 0.67
N ALA A 54 -4.26 15.89 0.91
CA ALA A 54 -4.08 17.20 1.54
C ALA A 54 -3.51 17.11 2.97
N SER A 55 -3.71 15.96 3.62
CA SER A 55 -3.25 15.68 4.97
C SER A 55 -1.87 15.04 5.04
N ALA A 56 -1.17 14.82 3.92
CA ALA A 56 0.17 14.23 3.93
C ALA A 56 1.15 15.10 4.74
N GLU A 57 2.08 14.44 5.44
CA GLU A 57 3.12 15.11 6.22
C GLU A 57 4.23 15.67 5.31
N ILE A 58 4.65 14.86 4.33
CA ILE A 58 5.71 15.20 3.36
C ILE A 58 5.28 14.69 1.98
N VAL A 59 5.46 15.51 0.95
CA VAL A 59 5.26 15.12 -0.46
C VAL A 59 6.55 15.33 -1.24
N LEU A 60 7.00 14.26 -1.91
CA LEU A 60 8.11 14.29 -2.85
C LEU A 60 7.56 14.31 -4.27
N GLU A 61 7.91 15.30 -5.08
CA GLU A 61 7.45 15.42 -6.47
C GLU A 61 8.62 15.35 -7.45
N GLY A 62 8.43 14.62 -8.54
CA GLY A 62 9.48 14.44 -9.53
C GLY A 62 9.06 13.56 -10.70
N TYR A 63 10.01 12.78 -11.20
CA TYR A 63 9.79 11.91 -12.34
C TYR A 63 10.72 10.71 -12.36
N ILE A 64 10.33 9.71 -13.15
CA ILE A 64 11.19 8.61 -13.60
C ILE A 64 11.57 8.88 -15.07
N GLU A 65 12.85 8.77 -15.39
CA GLU A 65 13.34 8.85 -16.78
C GLU A 65 13.50 7.45 -17.37
N GLN A 66 13.10 7.28 -18.63
CA GLN A 66 13.21 5.98 -19.29
C GLN A 66 14.68 5.60 -19.48
N GLY A 67 15.07 4.41 -19.02
CA GLY A 67 16.43 3.90 -19.14
C GLY A 67 17.40 4.43 -18.08
N GLU A 68 16.97 5.32 -17.19
CA GLU A 68 17.76 5.74 -16.04
C GLU A 68 17.53 4.74 -14.89
N THR A 69 18.55 3.92 -14.61
CA THR A 69 18.50 2.93 -13.54
C THR A 69 19.73 3.00 -12.65
N ALA A 70 19.60 2.53 -11.41
CA ALA A 70 20.69 2.43 -10.45
C ALA A 70 20.60 1.11 -9.66
N PRO A 71 21.71 0.61 -9.11
CA PRO A 71 21.67 -0.50 -8.15
C PRO A 71 20.84 -0.12 -6.91
N GLU A 72 19.85 -0.94 -6.57
CA GLU A 72 19.03 -0.85 -5.36
C GLU A 72 19.18 -2.14 -4.54
N GLY A 73 19.07 -2.04 -3.21
CA GLY A 73 19.35 -3.12 -2.28
C GLY A 73 20.83 -3.25 -1.84
N PRO A 74 21.18 -4.31 -1.10
CA PRO A 74 20.28 -5.37 -0.64
C PRO A 74 19.31 -4.80 0.41
N TYR A 75 18.08 -5.31 0.43
CA TYR A 75 17.04 -4.84 1.37
C TYR A 75 16.34 -6.02 2.04
N GLY A 76 15.90 -5.82 3.28
CA GLY A 76 15.15 -6.82 4.05
C GLY A 76 13.76 -7.03 3.45
N ASP A 77 13.44 -8.26 3.12
CA ASP A 77 12.17 -8.64 2.52
C ASP A 77 11.16 -9.11 3.58
N HIS A 78 9.87 -9.05 3.24
CA HIS A 78 8.73 -9.50 4.08
C HIS A 78 8.77 -11.00 4.39
N THR A 79 9.65 -11.74 3.73
CA THR A 79 9.96 -13.14 4.02
C THR A 79 10.92 -13.31 5.21
N GLY A 80 11.53 -12.23 5.69
CA GLY A 80 12.55 -12.24 6.74
C GLY A 80 13.97 -12.52 6.24
N TYR A 81 14.21 -12.41 4.93
CA TYR A 81 15.52 -12.60 4.29
C TYR A 81 15.91 -11.35 3.50
N TYR A 82 17.17 -11.23 3.08
CA TYR A 82 17.60 -10.14 2.22
C TYR A 82 17.38 -10.49 0.75
N ASN A 83 16.86 -9.53 -0.02
CA ASN A 83 16.94 -9.57 -1.48
C ASN A 83 18.35 -9.17 -1.95
N GLU A 84 18.72 -9.64 -3.14
CA GLU A 84 19.97 -9.25 -3.80
C GLU A 84 19.90 -7.81 -4.31
N VAL A 85 21.06 -7.28 -4.70
CA VAL A 85 21.15 -5.98 -5.39
C VAL A 85 20.72 -6.18 -6.84
N ASP A 86 19.82 -5.34 -7.35
CA ASP A 86 19.44 -5.35 -8.77
C ASP A 86 19.27 -3.91 -9.32
N SER A 87 19.08 -3.77 -10.63
CA SER A 87 18.94 -2.49 -11.32
C SER A 87 17.49 -2.04 -11.39
N PHE A 88 17.16 -0.93 -10.72
CA PHE A 88 15.81 -0.37 -10.69
C PHE A 88 15.75 1.07 -11.23
N PRO A 89 14.58 1.54 -11.71
CA PRO A 89 14.40 2.92 -12.15
C PRO A 89 14.70 3.94 -11.05
N VAL A 90 15.34 5.05 -11.42
CA VAL A 90 15.62 6.15 -10.51
C VAL A 90 14.44 7.11 -10.44
N PHE A 91 13.95 7.39 -9.24
CA PHE A 91 13.03 8.50 -8.98
C PHE A 91 13.82 9.78 -8.71
N THR A 92 13.84 10.70 -9.67
CA THR A 92 14.47 12.01 -9.49
C THR A 92 13.50 12.97 -8.82
N VAL A 93 13.76 13.31 -7.56
CA VAL A 93 12.99 14.30 -6.80
C VAL A 93 13.42 15.71 -7.20
N THR A 94 12.44 16.53 -7.57
CA THR A 94 12.65 17.93 -7.97
C THR A 94 12.11 18.93 -6.96
N HIS A 95 11.05 18.55 -6.24
CA HIS A 95 10.41 19.40 -5.24
C HIS A 95 10.04 18.56 -4.02
N ILE A 96 10.12 19.19 -2.85
CA ILE A 96 9.64 18.64 -1.59
C ILE A 96 8.74 19.68 -0.94
N THR A 97 7.52 19.28 -0.60
CA THR A 97 6.62 20.09 0.24
C THR A 97 6.32 19.33 1.53
N GLN A 98 6.11 20.04 2.63
CA GLN A 98 5.87 19.42 3.93
C GLN A 98 5.09 20.36 4.85
N ARG A 99 4.51 19.79 5.90
CA ARG A 99 3.92 20.52 7.02
C ARG A 99 5.00 21.18 7.89
N GLU A 100 4.59 22.18 8.67
CA GLU A 100 5.41 22.65 9.79
C GLU A 100 5.52 21.51 10.81
N ASP A 101 6.75 21.24 11.30
CA ASP A 101 7.07 20.12 12.19
C ASP A 101 6.63 18.73 11.66
N ALA A 102 6.80 18.50 10.35
CA ALA A 102 6.38 17.27 9.68
C ALA A 102 6.94 15.98 10.31
N ILE A 103 6.08 14.97 10.39
CA ILE A 103 6.42 13.63 10.87
C ILE A 103 6.87 12.76 9.69
N TYR A 104 8.10 12.26 9.76
CA TYR A 104 8.57 11.23 8.82
C TYR A 104 7.99 9.87 9.21
N HIS A 105 6.84 9.52 8.64
CA HIS A 105 6.26 8.19 8.79
C HIS A 105 7.07 7.18 7.94
N SER A 106 7.73 6.25 8.62
CA SER A 106 8.50 5.17 8.01
C SER A 106 7.97 3.83 8.47
N THR A 107 8.25 2.82 7.66
CA THR A 107 8.11 1.41 8.03
C THR A 107 9.44 0.68 7.90
N TYR A 108 9.47 -0.57 8.34
CA TYR A 108 10.54 -1.51 8.07
C TYR A 108 9.93 -2.86 7.71
N THR A 109 10.62 -3.61 6.86
CA THR A 109 10.21 -4.94 6.44
C THR A 109 11.16 -5.97 7.01
N GLY A 110 10.64 -7.12 7.44
CA GLY A 110 11.47 -8.17 8.03
C GLY A 110 10.74 -9.48 8.22
N ARG A 111 11.16 -10.27 9.23
CA ARG A 111 10.43 -11.50 9.58
C ARG A 111 9.08 -11.11 10.21
N PRO A 112 7.95 -11.65 9.73
CA PRO A 112 6.64 -11.39 10.32
C PRO A 112 6.58 -11.74 11.83
N PRO A 113 5.74 -11.04 12.62
CA PRO A 113 4.82 -10.00 12.19
C PRO A 113 5.51 -8.63 12.04
N ASP A 114 5.44 -8.05 10.85
CA ASP A 114 5.84 -6.69 10.53
C ASP A 114 4.61 -5.85 10.11
N GLU A 115 4.78 -4.54 9.89
CA GLU A 115 3.65 -3.66 9.56
C GLU A 115 2.89 -4.11 8.30
N PRO A 116 3.55 -4.50 7.17
CA PRO A 116 2.85 -5.07 6.02
C PRO A 116 1.99 -6.29 6.36
N ALA A 117 2.47 -7.20 7.22
CA ALA A 117 1.69 -8.34 7.65
C ALA A 117 0.45 -7.94 8.47
N VAL A 118 0.57 -6.93 9.34
CA VAL A 118 -0.57 -6.40 10.11
C VAL A 118 -1.60 -5.74 9.21
N LEU A 119 -1.16 -4.96 8.21
CA LEU A 119 -2.05 -4.39 7.20
C LEU A 119 -2.78 -5.49 6.40
N GLY A 120 -2.07 -6.55 6.02
CA GLY A 120 -2.64 -7.72 5.36
C GLY A 120 -3.73 -8.42 6.19
N VAL A 121 -3.52 -8.56 7.50
CA VAL A 121 -4.54 -9.12 8.42
C VAL A 121 -5.79 -8.26 8.46
N ALA A 122 -5.66 -6.93 8.48
CA ALA A 122 -6.82 -6.03 8.45
C ALA A 122 -7.67 -6.20 7.18
N LEU A 123 -7.04 -6.54 6.04
CA LEU A 123 -7.76 -6.79 4.79
C LEU A 123 -8.52 -8.11 4.78
N ASN A 124 -8.16 -9.11 5.60
CA ASN A 124 -8.90 -10.37 5.67
C ASN A 124 -10.38 -10.13 6.02
N GLU A 125 -10.66 -9.23 6.97
CA GLU A 125 -12.02 -8.84 7.35
C GLU A 125 -12.82 -8.23 6.19
N VAL A 126 -12.15 -7.58 5.24
CA VAL A 126 -12.76 -7.00 4.04
C VAL A 126 -13.03 -8.08 2.99
N PHE A 127 -12.15 -9.09 2.86
CA PHE A 127 -12.29 -10.14 1.85
C PHE A 127 -13.30 -11.21 2.21
N VAL A 128 -13.46 -11.56 3.49
CA VAL A 128 -14.36 -12.65 3.93
C VAL A 128 -15.79 -12.47 3.38
N PRO A 129 -16.45 -11.28 3.51
CA PRO A 129 -17.79 -11.10 2.95
C PRO A 129 -17.86 -11.21 1.42
N ILE A 130 -16.79 -10.78 0.72
CA ILE A 130 -16.71 -10.86 -0.75
C ILE A 130 -16.61 -12.33 -1.17
N LEU A 131 -15.75 -13.10 -0.50
CA LEU A 131 -15.57 -14.53 -0.75
C LEU A 131 -16.86 -15.30 -0.45
N GLN A 132 -17.53 -15.02 0.67
CA GLN A 132 -18.82 -15.63 1.02
C GLN A 132 -19.91 -15.36 -0.03
N LYS A 133 -19.92 -14.16 -0.64
CA LYS A 133 -20.88 -13.82 -1.69
C LYS A 133 -20.65 -14.62 -2.98
N GLN A 134 -19.39 -14.92 -3.32
CA GLN A 134 -19.03 -15.68 -4.51
C GLN A 134 -19.11 -17.20 -4.26
N PHE A 135 -18.72 -17.64 -3.07
CA PHE A 135 -18.64 -19.04 -2.63
C PHE A 135 -19.33 -19.19 -1.26
N PRO A 136 -20.66 -19.41 -1.23
CA PRO A 136 -21.44 -19.49 0.01
C PRO A 136 -21.03 -20.61 0.97
N GLU A 137 -20.24 -21.57 0.51
CA GLU A 137 -19.65 -22.63 1.33
C GLU A 137 -18.50 -22.16 2.21
N ILE A 138 -17.85 -21.03 1.88
CA ILE A 138 -16.80 -20.44 2.70
C ILE A 138 -17.44 -19.84 3.96
N VAL A 139 -16.95 -20.24 5.12
CA VAL A 139 -17.32 -19.66 6.42
C VAL A 139 -16.36 -18.54 6.78
N ASP A 140 -15.06 -18.79 6.59
CA ASP A 140 -14.01 -17.86 7.00
C ASP A 140 -12.75 -18.04 6.14
N PHE A 141 -11.93 -16.99 6.08
CA PHE A 141 -10.70 -16.91 5.31
C PHE A 141 -9.65 -16.12 6.09
N TYR A 142 -8.50 -16.74 6.31
CA TYR A 142 -7.42 -16.14 7.07
C TYR A 142 -6.07 -16.35 6.38
N LEU A 143 -5.34 -15.26 6.21
CA LEU A 143 -3.96 -15.23 5.76
C LEU A 143 -3.04 -14.99 6.96
N PRO A 144 -2.43 -16.04 7.54
CA PRO A 144 -1.54 -15.88 8.68
C PRO A 144 -0.31 -15.04 8.31
N PRO A 145 0.08 -14.04 9.15
CA PRO A 145 1.32 -13.28 8.99
C PRO A 145 2.56 -14.14 8.75
N GLU A 146 2.66 -15.27 9.46
CA GLU A 146 3.78 -16.21 9.36
C GLU A 146 3.87 -16.86 7.97
N GLY A 147 2.74 -16.90 7.24
CA GLY A 147 2.66 -17.34 5.85
C GLY A 147 3.05 -16.26 4.83
N CYS A 148 3.63 -15.13 5.26
CA CYS A 148 4.00 -14.01 4.40
C CYS A 148 2.80 -13.54 3.54
N SER A 149 1.61 -13.50 4.15
CA SER A 149 0.32 -13.15 3.57
C SER A 149 -0.19 -14.07 2.45
N TYR A 150 0.55 -14.31 1.36
CA TYR A 150 0.03 -15.03 0.18
C TYR A 150 0.49 -16.49 0.06
N ARG A 151 1.42 -16.97 0.90
CA ARG A 151 1.99 -18.33 0.75
C ARG A 151 1.18 -19.40 1.47
N LEU A 152 0.33 -19.02 2.41
CA LEU A 152 -0.56 -19.91 3.12
C LEU A 152 -1.92 -19.21 3.29
N ALA A 153 -2.99 -19.91 2.94
CA ALA A 153 -4.34 -19.49 3.24
C ALA A 153 -5.02 -20.58 4.08
N VAL A 154 -5.69 -20.17 5.14
CA VAL A 154 -6.53 -21.03 5.97
C VAL A 154 -7.97 -20.69 5.64
N VAL A 155 -8.72 -21.67 5.12
CA VAL A 155 -10.12 -21.48 4.72
C VAL A 155 -10.99 -22.42 5.52
N THR A 156 -11.96 -21.87 6.24
CA THR A 156 -13.00 -22.65 6.90
C THR A 156 -14.17 -22.81 5.95
N ILE A 157 -14.61 -24.04 5.70
CA ILE A 157 -15.74 -24.33 4.80
C ILE A 157 -16.84 -25.12 5.50
N LYS A 158 -18.08 -24.85 5.10
CA LYS A 158 -19.25 -25.67 5.45
C LYS A 158 -19.29 -26.88 4.52
N LYS A 159 -18.51 -27.91 4.84
CA LYS A 159 -18.42 -29.15 4.07
C LYS A 159 -19.78 -29.88 4.03
N GLN A 160 -20.34 -30.06 2.84
CA GLN A 160 -21.58 -30.83 2.62
C GLN A 160 -21.34 -32.27 2.13
N TYR A 161 -20.11 -32.61 1.71
CA TYR A 161 -19.66 -33.92 1.24
C TYR A 161 -18.16 -34.07 1.49
#